data_AF-A0A2N5FFK4-F1
#
_entry.id   AF-A0A2N5FFK4-F1
#
_cell.length_a   1.000
_cell.length_b   1.000
_cell.length_c   1.000
_cell.angle_alpha   90.00
_cell.angle_beta   90.00
_cell.angle_gamma   90.00
#
_symmetry.space_group_name_H-M   'P 1'
#
loop_
_entity.id
_entity.type
_entity.pdbx_description
1 polymer ?
#
loop_
_entity_poly.entity_id
_entity_poly.type
_entity_poly.pdbx_seq_one_letter_code
_entity_poly.pdbx_strand_id
1 'polypeptide(L)' 'MSELFSIPYFEQNFKEHIKQNENQVPKLDAMNRYYRSVVSTLVQDQLTKNSVVLKRIQNLDEAYNTVKSEK' A
#
# COMPACT_ATOMS: atom_id res chain seq x y z
N MET A 1 -11.89 7.05 11.20
CA MET A 1 -10.43 7.09 11.03
C MET A 1 -9.94 5.66 11.00
N SER A 2 -9.39 5.21 9.88
CA SER A 2 -8.72 3.92 9.78
C SER A 2 -7.41 3.95 10.58
N GLU A 3 -7.10 2.86 11.28
CA GLU A 3 -5.85 2.72 12.02
C GLU A 3 -4.64 2.77 11.06
N LEU A 4 -3.58 3.48 11.42
CA LEU A 4 -2.40 3.63 10.57
C LEU A 4 -1.80 2.27 10.22
N PHE A 5 -1.47 2.08 8.94
CA PHE A 5 -0.90 0.83 8.41
C PHE A 5 -1.77 -0.42 8.59
N SER A 6 -3.07 -0.25 8.85
CA SER A 6 -4.06 -1.31 8.72
C SER A 6 -4.39 -1.58 7.26
N ILE A 7 -5.03 -2.72 6.98
CA ILE A 7 -5.54 -3.08 5.65
C ILE A 7 -6.42 -1.96 5.07
N PRO A 8 -7.50 -1.49 5.75
CA PRO A 8 -8.36 -0.45 5.18
C PRO A 8 -7.64 0.90 4.99
N TYR A 9 -6.59 1.19 5.77
CA TYR A 9 -5.75 2.36 5.53
C TYR A 9 -5.00 2.24 4.19
N PHE A 10 -4.40 1.09 3.91
CA PHE A 10 -3.71 0.88 2.64
C PHE A 10 -4.66 0.81 1.45
N GLU A 11 -5.83 0.17 1.59
CA GLU A 11 -6.84 0.12 0.52
C GLU A 11 -7.29 1.53 0.11
N GLN A 12 -7.56 2.41 1.09
CA GLN A 12 -7.92 3.79 0.82
C GLN A 12 -6.79 4.53 0.08
N ASN A 13 -5.55 4.40 0.56
CA ASN A 13 -4.41 5.06 -0.09
C ASN A 13 -4.14 4.53 -1.51
N PHE A 14 -4.31 3.22 -1.75
CA PHE A 14 -4.24 2.66 -3.11
C PHE A 14 -5.29 3.31 -4.01
N LYS A 15 -6.55 3.39 -3.56
CA LYS A 15 -7.64 4.01 -4.33
C LYS A 15 -7.35 5.49 -4.63
N GLU A 16 -6.86 6.24 -3.66
CA GLU A 16 -6.47 7.64 -3.84
C GLU A 16 -5.30 7.78 -4.82
N HIS A 17 -4.26 6.96 -4.69
CA HIS A 17 -3.10 6.99 -5.59
C HIS A 17 -3.46 6.59 -7.02
N ILE A 18 -4.31 5.57 -7.19
CA ILE A 18 -4.84 5.18 -8.51
C ILE A 18 -5.59 6.35 -9.13
N LYS A 19 -6.51 6.97 -8.39
CA LYS A 19 -7.30 8.12 -8.87
C LYS A 19 -6.43 9.31 -9.29
N GLN A 20 -5.37 9.59 -8.55
CA GLN A 20 -4.42 10.66 -8.90
C GLN A 20 -3.63 10.37 -10.18
N ASN A 21 -3.46 9.09 -10.53
CA ASN A 21 -2.62 8.65 -11.65
C ASN A 21 -3.42 8.01 -12.80
N GLU A 22 -4.76 8.03 -12.74
CA GLU A 22 -5.65 7.30 -13.65
C GLU A 22 -5.45 7.69 -15.13
N ASN A 23 -5.01 8.93 -15.38
CA ASN A 23 -4.79 9.48 -16.71
C ASN A 23 -3.35 9.33 -17.21
N GLN A 24 -2.43 8.83 -16.38
CA GLN A 24 -1.00 8.73 -16.70
C GLN A 24 -0.53 7.29 -16.83
N VAL A 25 -1.07 6.39 -16.01
CA VAL A 25 -0.64 4.99 -15.98
C VAL A 25 -1.81 4.03 -15.71
N PRO A 26 -1.73 2.79 -16.20
CA PRO A 26 -2.68 1.75 -15.86
C PRO A 26 -2.80 1.55 -14.34
N LYS A 27 -4.00 1.16 -13.86
CA LYS A 27 -4.29 0.86 -12.45
C LYS A 27 -3.20 0.00 -11.79
N LEU A 28 -2.81 -1.09 -12.44
CA LEU A 28 -1.80 -2.02 -11.93
C LEU A 28 -0.43 -1.34 -11.76
N ASP A 29 -0.03 -0.47 -12.68
CA ASP A 29 1.25 0.22 -12.61
C ASP A 29 1.24 1.28 -11.50
N ALA A 30 0.14 2.01 -11.33
CA ALA A 30 -0.04 2.92 -10.20
C ALA A 30 0.07 2.17 -8.87
N MET A 31 -0.61 1.02 -8.74
CA MET A 31 -0.54 0.18 -7.54
C MET A 31 0.88 -0.34 -7.29
N ASN A 32 1.58 -0.84 -8.31
CA ASN A 32 2.94 -1.36 -8.17
C ASN A 32 3.94 -0.26 -7.73
N ARG A 33 3.79 0.95 -8.28
CA ARG A 33 4.61 2.11 -7.89
C ARG A 33 4.39 2.47 -6.42
N TYR A 34 3.13 2.56 -5.99
CA TYR A 34 2.78 2.83 -4.61
C TYR A 34 3.31 1.74 -3.67
N TYR A 35 3.07 0.47 -3.99
CA TYR A 35 3.53 -0.67 -3.20
C TYR A 35 5.04 -0.61 -2.98
N ARG A 36 5.82 -0.45 -4.06
CA ARG A 36 7.28 -0.38 -3.99
C ARG A 36 7.76 0.80 -3.13
N SER A 37 7.12 1.96 -3.26
CA SER A 37 7.45 3.15 -2.47
C SER A 37 7.22 2.89 -0.98
N VAL A 38 6.05 2.38 -0.61
CA VAL A 38 5.69 2.12 0.79
C VAL A 38 6.59 1.05 1.41
N VAL A 39 6.83 -0.07 0.71
CA VAL A 39 7.75 -1.11 1.22
C VAL A 39 9.16 -0.56 1.43
N SER A 40 9.66 0.26 0.50
CA SER A 40 10.99 0.87 0.65
C SER A 40 11.06 1.74 1.91
N THR A 41 10.03 2.56 2.16
CA THR A 41 9.93 3.38 3.37
C THR A 41 9.84 2.53 4.64
N LEU A 42 9.03 1.47 4.64
CA LEU A 42 8.86 0.59 5.79
C LEU A 42 10.14 -0.20 6.13
N VAL A 43 10.91 -0.60 5.12
CA VAL A 43 12.19 -1.32 5.31
C VAL A 43 13.32 -0.39 5.74
N GLN A 44 13.29 0.87 5.31
CA GLN A 44 14.28 1.88 5.74
C GLN A 44 14.04 2.37 7.18
N ASP A 45 12.85 2.16 7.73
CA ASP A 45 12.54 2.49 9.13
C ASP A 45 13.34 1.60 10.10
N GLN A 46 14.41 2.16 10.67
CA GLN A 46 15.27 1.48 11.63
C GLN A 46 14.77 1.58 13.08
N LEU A 47 13.73 2.37 13.36
CA LEU A 47 13.22 2.61 14.70
C LEU A 47 12.13 1.59 15.08
N THR A 48 11.39 1.10 14.08
CA THR A 48 10.32 0.13 14.28
C THR A 48 10.87 -1.31 14.33
N LYS A 49 10.37 -2.12 15.27
CA LYS A 49 10.74 -3.56 15.36
C LYS A 49 10.43 -4.28 14.05
N ASN A 50 11.33 -5.16 13.61
CA ASN A 50 11.16 -5.95 12.38
C ASN A 50 9.83 -6.71 12.31
N SER A 51 9.33 -7.23 13.44
CA SER A 51 8.03 -7.93 13.48
C SER A 51 6.86 -7.01 13.13
N VAL A 52 6.91 -5.74 13.54
CA VAL A 52 5.89 -4.73 13.23
C VAL A 52 6.01 -4.31 11.77
N VAL A 53 7.23 -4.10 11.26
CA VAL A 53 7.46 -3.82 9.84
C VAL A 53 6.89 -4.94 8.96
N LEU A 54 7.19 -6.20 9.27
CA LEU A 54 6.64 -7.35 8.56
C LEU A 54 5.11 -7.39 8.61
N LYS A 55 4.50 -7.12 9.77
CA LYS A 55 3.04 -7.08 9.88
C LYS A 55 2.42 -5.97 9.01
N ARG A 56 3.05 -4.81 8.94
CA ARG A 56 2.62 -3.71 8.06
C ARG A 56 2.73 -4.07 6.58
N ILE A 57 3.82 -4.76 6.18
CA ILE A 57 3.98 -5.26 4.81
C ILE A 57 2.91 -6.32 4.48
N GLN A 58 2.59 -7.22 5.41
CA GLN A 58 1.50 -8.18 5.22
C GLN A 58 0.15 -7.48 5.02
N ASN A 59 -0.15 -6.46 5.83
CA ASN A 59 -1.39 -5.69 5.66
C ASN A 59 -1.41 -4.94 4.30
N LEU A 60 -0.27 -4.44 3.84
CA LEU A 60 -0.11 -3.80 2.53
C LEU A 60 -0.37 -4.80 1.39
N ASP A 61 0.14 -6.03 1.52
CA ASP A 61 -0.03 -7.10 0.53
C ASP A 61 -1.49 -7.55 0.41
N GLU A 62 -2.17 -7.72 1.55
CA GLU A 62 -3.59 -8.03 1.59
C GLU A 62 -4.42 -6.92 0.93
N ALA A 63 -4.18 -5.66 1.29
CA ALA A 63 -4.84 -4.51 0.66
C ALA A 63 -4.59 -4.43 -0.85
N TYR A 64 -3.36 -4.71 -1.30
CA TYR A 64 -3.02 -4.75 -2.73
C TYR A 64 -3.85 -5.80 -3.46
N ASN A 65 -3.93 -7.02 -2.92
CA ASN A 65 -4.69 -8.11 -3.52
C ASN A 65 -6.20 -7.84 -3.56
N THR A 66 -6.74 -7.21 -2.50
CA THR A 66 -8.14 -6.75 -2.48
C THR A 66 -8.41 -5.74 -3.59
N VAL A 67 -7.66 -4.63 -3.63
CA VAL A 67 -7.89 -3.54 -4.62
C VAL A 67 -7.64 -4.01 -6.05
N LYS A 68 -6.69 -4.94 -6.26
CA LYS A 68 -6.42 -5.54 -7.57
C LYS A 68 -7.62 -6.36 -8.06
N SER A 69 -8.30 -7.04 -7.14
CA SER A 69 -9.47 -7.89 -7.44
C SER A 69 -10.77 -7.09 -7.58
N GLU A 70 -10.82 -5.87 -7.06
CA GLU A 70 -11.93 -4.94 -7.30
C GLU A 70 -12.00 -4.57 -8.79
N LYS A 71 -13.17 -4.79 -9.41
CA LYS A 71 -13.46 -4.46 -10.80
C LYS A 71 -13.62 -2.97 -11.02
#